data_AF-A0A972QQF1-F1
#
_entry.id   AF-A0A972QQF1-F1
#
_cell.length_a   1.000
_cell.length_b   1.000
_cell.length_c   1.000
_cell.angle_alpha   90.00
_cell.angle_beta   90.00
_cell.angle_gamma   90.00
#
_symmetry.space_group_name_H-M   'P 1'
#
loop_
_entity.id
_entity.type
_entity.pdbx_description
1 polymer ?
#
loop_
_entity_poly.entity_id
_entity_poly.type
_entity_poly.pdbx_seq_one_letter_code
_entity_poly.pdbx_strand_id
1 'polypeptide(L)' 'NEQFLGQHDQEKNESFIPTFLKKEEAQQGFTLMTHEKGHKYEVQAILFGDLSRRAAENEFKVFILNSEGEILEKINSPC' A
#
# COMPACT_ATOMS: atom_id res chain seq x y z
N ASN A 1 -2.86 9.80 15.26
CA ASN A 1 -1.81 9.22 14.42
C ASN A 1 -2.45 8.49 13.26
N GLU A 2 -2.10 8.89 12.04
CA GLU A 2 -2.49 8.17 10.83
C GLU A 2 -1.52 7.02 10.63
N GLN A 3 -2.02 5.83 10.31
CA GLN A 3 -1.22 4.66 10.02
C GLN A 3 -1.66 4.08 8.67
N PHE A 4 -0.68 3.64 7.87
CA PHE A 4 -0.96 2.98 6.60
C PHE A 4 -0.98 1.47 6.79
N LEU A 5 -1.78 0.81 5.97
CA LEU A 5 -1.79 -0.64 5.87
C LEU A 5 -0.51 -1.10 5.18
N GLY A 6 0.45 -1.64 5.92
CA GLY A 6 1.63 -2.29 5.34
C GLY A 6 1.32 -3.75 4.97
N GLN A 7 1.95 -4.25 3.91
CA GLN A 7 1.98 -5.65 3.53
C GLN A 7 3.44 -6.13 3.47
N HIS A 8 3.65 -7.44 3.58
CA HIS A 8 4.96 -8.05 3.52
C HIS A 8 4.99 -9.15 2.44
N ASP A 9 5.80 -8.94 1.42
CA ASP A 9 6.08 -9.91 0.37
C ASP A 9 7.13 -10.90 0.91
N GLN A 10 6.68 -12.10 1.30
CA GLN A 10 7.55 -13.14 1.87
C GLN A 10 8.54 -13.71 0.85
N GLU A 11 8.20 -13.70 -0.45
CA GLU A 11 9.08 -14.26 -1.48
C GLU A 11 10.30 -13.38 -1.70
N LYS A 12 10.11 -12.06 -1.62
CA LYS A 12 11.18 -11.07 -1.83
C LYS A 12 11.73 -10.51 -0.52
N ASN A 13 11.10 -10.83 0.61
CA ASN A 13 11.40 -10.29 1.93
C ASN A 13 11.35 -8.76 1.94
N GLU A 14 10.30 -8.19 1.35
CA GLU A 14 10.13 -6.74 1.20
C GLU A 14 8.81 -6.28 1.83
N SER A 15 8.86 -5.19 2.58
CA SER A 15 7.68 -4.54 3.13
C SER A 15 7.23 -3.41 2.20
N PHE A 16 5.93 -3.34 1.92
CA PHE A 16 5.37 -2.34 1.01
C PHE A 16 4.01 -1.84 1.46
N ILE A 17 3.64 -0.64 1.00
CA ILE A 17 2.30 -0.08 1.14
C ILE A 17 1.54 -0.31 -0.17
N PRO A 18 0.44 -1.07 -0.17
CA PRO A 18 -0.41 -1.25 -1.33
C PRO A 18 -1.13 0.07 -1.64
N THR A 19 -0.98 0.53 -2.86
CA THR A 19 -1.54 1.79 -3.37
C THR A 19 -2.32 1.51 -4.64
N PHE A 20 -3.37 2.28 -4.87
CA PHE A 20 -4.25 2.09 -6.03
C PHE A 20 -4.44 3.43 -6.72
N LEU A 21 -4.52 3.41 -8.05
CA LEU A 21 -4.75 4.62 -8.84
C LEU A 21 -6.21 5.07 -8.82
N LYS A 22 -7.14 4.13 -8.63
CA LYS A 22 -8.57 4.39 -8.56
C LYS A 22 -9.14 3.97 -7.21
N LYS A 23 -10.15 4.72 -6.77
CA LYS A 23 -10.85 4.48 -5.51
C LYS A 23 -11.59 3.14 -5.53
N GLU A 24 -12.20 2.80 -6.65
CA GLU A 24 -12.99 1.57 -6.82
C GLU A 24 -12.08 0.34 -6.72
N GLU A 25 -10.90 0.39 -7.37
CA GLU A 25 -9.88 -0.65 -7.30
C GLU A 25 -9.38 -0.80 -5.86
N ALA A 26 -9.15 0.32 -5.15
CA ALA A 26 -8.78 0.28 -3.74
C ALA A 26 -9.85 -0.37 -2.86
N GLN A 27 -11.13 -0.04 -3.08
CA GLN A 27 -12.25 -0.58 -2.29
C GLN A 27 -12.42 -2.09 -2.47
N GLN A 28 -12.14 -2.61 -3.66
CA GLN A 28 -12.18 -4.05 -3.91
C GLN A 28 -10.91 -4.72 -3.39
N GLY A 29 -9.75 -4.20 -3.80
CA GLY A 29 -8.45 -4.77 -3.52
C GLY A 29 -8.10 -4.78 -2.03
N PHE A 30 -8.51 -3.76 -1.25
CA PHE A 30 -8.18 -3.75 0.18
C PHE A 30 -8.77 -4.97 0.91
N THR A 31 -9.92 -5.49 0.49
CA THR A 31 -10.56 -6.66 1.12
C THR A 31 -9.69 -7.92 1.00
N LEU A 32 -8.82 -7.99 0.00
CA LEU A 32 -7.90 -9.11 -0.25
C LEU A 32 -6.59 -8.99 0.56
N MET A 33 -6.35 -7.86 1.23
CA MET A 33 -5.12 -7.60 1.97
C MET A 33 -5.14 -8.24 3.35
N THR A 34 -3.93 -8.46 3.90
CA THR A 34 -3.80 -8.93 5.29
C THR A 34 -4.15 -7.80 6.24
N HIS A 35 -5.20 -7.99 7.04
CA HIS A 35 -5.64 -7.02 8.04
C HIS A 35 -5.28 -7.48 9.45
N GLU A 36 -4.87 -6.54 10.31
CA GLU A 36 -4.76 -6.83 11.74
C GLU A 36 -6.15 -6.87 12.36
N LYS A 37 -6.43 -7.95 13.11
CA LYS A 37 -7.70 -8.10 13.83
C LYS A 37 -7.87 -6.96 14.84
N GLY A 38 -9.03 -6.32 14.81
CA GLY A 38 -9.38 -5.22 15.73
C GLY A 38 -9.14 -3.82 15.17
N HIS A 39 -8.55 -3.69 13.98
CA HIS A 39 -8.37 -2.41 13.31
C HIS A 39 -9.45 -2.18 12.23
N LYS A 40 -9.92 -0.93 12.14
CA LYS A 40 -10.81 -0.49 11.06
C LYS A 40 -9.96 0.15 9.97
N TYR A 41 -10.05 -0.38 8.75
CA TYR A 41 -9.34 0.15 7.59
C TYR A 41 -10.33 0.87 6.67
N GLU A 42 -9.90 2.02 6.15
CA GLU A 42 -10.69 2.81 5.21
C GLU A 42 -9.81 3.27 4.06
N VAL A 43 -10.36 3.24 2.85
CA VAL A 43 -9.69 3.76 1.65
C VAL A 43 -9.65 5.28 1.75
N GLN A 44 -8.43 5.85 1.67
CA GLN A 44 -8.21 7.28 1.69
C GLN A 44 -7.36 7.71 0.49
N ALA A 45 -7.69 8.89 -0.06
CA ALA A 45 -6.87 9.52 -1.08
C ALA A 45 -5.72 10.28 -0.41
N ILE A 46 -4.51 10.10 -0.91
CA ILE A 46 -3.30 10.77 -0.44
C ILE A 46 -2.44 11.19 -1.63
N LEU A 47 -1.67 12.28 -1.47
CA LEU A 47 -0.68 12.66 -2.47
C LEU A 47 0.43 11.62 -2.52
N PHE A 48 0.74 11.15 -3.72
CA PHE A 48 1.76 10.13 -3.94
C PHE A 48 3.13 10.51 -3.36
N GLY A 49 3.53 11.78 -3.49
CA GLY A 49 4.80 12.26 -2.91
C GLY A 49 4.83 12.19 -1.39
N ASP A 50 3.72 12.51 -0.72
CA ASP A 50 3.63 12.39 0.74
C ASP A 50 3.63 10.94 1.19
N LEU A 51 2.89 10.07 0.48
CA LEU A 51 2.87 8.63 0.75
C LEU A 51 4.27 8.03 0.57
N SER A 52 4.95 8.35 -0.53
CA SER A 52 6.28 7.82 -0.84
C SER A 52 7.31 8.26 0.19
N ARG A 53 7.27 9.53 0.63
CA ARG A 53 8.14 10.03 1.70
C ARG A 53 7.90 9.27 3.01
N ARG A 54 6.64 9.16 3.46
CA ARG A 54 6.28 8.45 4.70
C ARG A 54 6.62 6.96 4.64
N ALA A 55 6.46 6.32 3.47
CA ALA A 55 6.85 4.93 3.26
C ALA A 55 8.37 4.76 3.39
N ALA A 56 9.15 5.59 2.70
CA ALA A 56 10.61 5.55 2.72
C ALA A 56 11.18 5.80 4.12
N GLU A 57 10.60 6.73 4.89
CA GLU A 57 10.97 7.00 6.30
C GLU A 57 10.82 5.77 7.21
N ASN A 58 9.97 4.82 6.84
CA ASN A 58 9.71 3.58 7.59
C ASN A 58 10.27 2.34 6.89
N GLU A 59 11.14 2.50 5.88
CA GLU A 59 11.73 1.41 5.09
C GLU A 59 10.69 0.56 4.31
N PHE A 60 9.52 1.14 4.03
CA PHE A 60 8.50 0.56 3.16
C PHE A 60 8.66 1.04 1.72
N LYS A 61 8.40 0.13 0.77
CA LYS A 61 8.21 0.47 -0.64
C LYS A 61 6.76 0.86 -0.92
N VAL A 62 6.50 1.48 -2.07
CA VAL A 62 5.13 1.75 -2.53
C VAL A 62 4.86 0.91 -3.77
N PHE A 63 3.87 0.02 -3.71
CA PHE A 63 3.46 -0.79 -4.86
C PHE A 63 2.08 -0.36 -5.33
N ILE A 64 1.92 -0.22 -6.64
CA ILE A 64 0.64 0.04 -7.27
C ILE A 64 0.00 -1.30 -7.59
N LEU A 65 -1.19 -1.54 -7.07
CA LEU A 65 -1.96 -2.77 -7.25
C LEU A 65 -3.24 -2.51 -8.06
N ASN A 66 -3.77 -3.56 -8.68
CA ASN A 66 -5.12 -3.57 -9.25
C ASN A 66 -6.17 -4.08 -8.23
N SER A 67 -7.44 -4.10 -8.63
CA SER A 67 -8.56 -4.60 -7.81
C SER A 67 -8.44 -6.06 -7.36
N GLU A 68 -7.63 -6.86 -8.04
CA GLU A 68 -7.40 -8.28 -7.76
C GLU A 68 -6.21 -8.51 -6.82
N GLY A 69 -5.52 -7.43 -6.42
CA GLY A 69 -4.34 -7.49 -5.55
C GLY A 69 -3.04 -7.77 -6.30
N GLU A 70 -3.05 -7.77 -7.63
CA GLU A 70 -1.85 -7.96 -8.44
C GLU A 70 -1.02 -6.68 -8.48
N ILE A 71 0.30 -6.83 -8.36
CA ILE A 71 1.23 -5.69 -8.44
C ILE A 71 1.39 -5.29 -9.91
N LEU A 72 0.90 -4.09 -10.24
CA LEU A 72 1.07 -3.47 -11.56
C LEU A 72 2.42 -2.76 -11.66
N GLU A 73 2.84 -2.07 -10.60
CA GLU A 73 4.07 -1.29 -10.60
C GLU A 73 4.74 -1.30 -9.22
N LYS A 74 6.07 -1.42 -9.22
CA LYS A 74 6.89 -1.28 -8.01
C LYS A 74 7.61 0.05 -8.05
N ILE A 75 7.21 0.97 -7.18
CA ILE A 75 7.89 2.26 -7.05
C ILE A 75 9.11 2.02 -6.16
N ASN A 76 10.26 1.95 -6.80
CA ASN A 76 11.53 2.10 -6.09
C ASN A 76 11.70 3.60 -5.82
N SER A 77 11.85 3.97 -4.55
CA SER A 77 11.96 5.36 -4.11
C SER A 77 12.85 6.17 -5.06
N PRO A 78 12.38 7.29 -5.63
CA PRO A 78 13.25 8.17 -6.37
C PRO A 78 14.26 8.79 -5.40
N CYS A 79 15.52 8.84 -5.83
CA CYS A 79 16.61 9.53 -5.16
C CYS A 79 16.29 11.00 -4.88
#